data_AF-A0AAE1JS62-F1
#
_entry.id   AF-A0AAE1JS62-F1
#
_cell.length_a   1.000
_cell.length_b   1.000
_cell.length_c   1.000
_cell.angle_alpha   90.00
_cell.angle_beta   90.00
_cell.angle_gamma   90.00
#
_symmetry.space_group_name_H-M   'P 1'
#
loop_
_entity.id
_entity.type
_entity.pdbx_description
1 polymer ?
#
loop_
_entity_poly.entity_id
_entity_poly.type
_entity_poly.pdbx_seq_one_letter_code
_entity_poly.pdbx_strand_id
1 'polypeptide(L)'
;MLIFLIARLSSSLPCGTRTQLGFLRLNASLTSHSFSSVVKSSESIRSEQNRAESESFTVSYLVNSCGVSARDAEELSKRVKLKDPDNPDSVLKLLRSYGFSGTHISKVLKYNPRLLLAKPEKNLLPKLRFLQSIGFSASEIPEFLSSYSRLLTSSLEKRIIPHYEALKSVLGDPVKARRCLKSSRGSILSYSYGVKNIFPNIKVLRDEGVPQSSVFTLLFKDANLAFTNQSKFVEYVKFVKETGIEPSKVTFVYALFAVTHLSKSTWEWKLDFFERCGWSRDVTLSAFSKFPVIMLLSEKKITNTLKFFVDEMGLRLEDAAGCPTIFSYSLKRRIIPRWSVFQILKMKGLVKANMSIPSMIIMSEEKFLENFVIKFQEDVPQLLKLYRGELGSLPEFQA
;
A
#
# COMPACT_ATOMS: atom_id res chain seq x y z
N MET A 1 2.31 -21.95 -25.92
CA MET A 1 0.89 -21.56 -25.75
C MET A 1 0.67 -20.16 -25.17
N LEU A 2 1.62 -19.57 -24.43
CA LEU A 2 1.50 -18.19 -23.89
C LEU A 2 1.65 -17.06 -24.93
N ILE A 3 2.27 -17.32 -26.09
CA ILE A 3 2.61 -16.30 -27.10
C ILE A 3 1.35 -15.77 -27.83
N PHE A 4 0.29 -16.58 -27.95
CA PHE A 4 -0.89 -16.23 -28.76
C PHE A 4 -1.94 -15.33 -28.07
N LEU A 5 -1.85 -15.12 -26.75
CA LEU A 5 -2.80 -14.24 -26.04
C LEU A 5 -2.38 -12.76 -26.02
N ILE A 6 -1.18 -12.44 -26.51
CA ILE A 6 -0.63 -11.08 -26.48
C ILE A 6 -1.27 -10.18 -27.55
N ALA A 7 -1.84 -10.75 -28.62
CA ALA A 7 -2.26 -10.03 -29.83
C ALA A 7 -3.72 -9.50 -29.85
N ARG A 8 -4.57 -9.80 -28.86
CA ARG A 8 -6.02 -9.48 -28.91
C ARG A 8 -6.51 -8.30 -28.06
N LEU A 9 -5.61 -7.52 -27.47
CA LEU A 9 -5.97 -6.37 -26.60
C LEU A 9 -5.57 -5.01 -27.18
N SER A 10 -5.21 -4.94 -28.47
CA SER A 10 -4.88 -3.71 -29.18
C SER A 10 -6.05 -3.23 -30.04
N SER A 11 -7.01 -2.50 -29.46
CA SER A 11 -7.78 -1.51 -30.22
C SER A 11 -8.57 -0.58 -29.29
N SER A 12 -8.24 0.72 -29.40
CA SER A 12 -9.13 1.90 -29.36
C SER A 12 -8.67 3.02 -28.41
N LEU A 13 -7.86 3.93 -28.95
CA LEU A 13 -7.75 5.34 -28.57
C LEU A 13 -8.16 6.18 -29.80
N PRO A 14 -8.70 7.39 -29.62
CA PRO A 14 -7.99 8.53 -30.18
C PRO A 14 -7.91 9.79 -29.29
N CYS A 15 -6.73 10.43 -29.38
CA CYS A 15 -6.42 11.85 -29.17
C CYS A 15 -7.32 12.71 -30.07
N GLY A 16 -7.91 13.85 -29.70
CA GLY A 16 -7.32 15.13 -29.29
C GLY A 16 -7.48 16.16 -30.43
N THR A 17 -8.01 17.36 -30.16
CA THR A 17 -7.73 18.60 -30.92
C THR A 17 -8.22 19.85 -30.18
N ARG A 18 -7.43 20.91 -30.35
CA ARG A 18 -7.51 22.26 -29.76
C ARG A 18 -7.75 23.22 -30.92
N THR A 19 -8.56 24.27 -30.76
CA THR A 19 -8.61 25.38 -31.73
C THR A 19 -8.91 26.70 -31.03
N GLN A 20 -8.03 27.68 -31.26
CA GLN A 20 -8.22 29.10 -30.98
C GLN A 20 -8.94 29.77 -32.16
N LEU A 21 -9.67 30.86 -31.89
CA LEU A 21 -9.78 32.02 -32.78
C LEU A 21 -10.35 33.19 -31.97
N GLY A 22 -9.62 34.31 -31.96
CA GLY A 22 -10.07 35.59 -31.43
C GLY A 22 -10.48 36.54 -32.55
N PHE A 23 -11.22 37.61 -32.24
CA PHE A 23 -11.25 38.84 -33.02
C PHE A 23 -11.68 40.04 -32.16
N LEU A 24 -11.06 41.18 -32.50
CA LEU A 24 -11.14 42.53 -31.92
C LEU A 24 -12.49 43.21 -32.16
N ARG A 25 -12.86 44.17 -31.28
CA ARG A 25 -13.39 45.49 -31.69
C ARG A 25 -13.29 46.53 -30.56
N LEU A 26 -12.82 47.71 -30.93
CA LEU A 26 -12.54 48.90 -30.11
C LEU A 26 -13.78 49.80 -29.91
N ASN A 27 -13.83 50.39 -28.70
CA ASN A 27 -14.27 51.73 -28.27
C ASN A 27 -15.53 52.42 -28.85
N ALA A 28 -16.43 52.82 -27.94
CA ALA A 28 -16.92 54.20 -27.83
C ALA A 28 -17.56 54.48 -26.44
N SER A 29 -17.54 55.75 -26.02
CA SER A 29 -18.23 56.41 -24.89
C SER A 29 -17.50 56.49 -23.53
N LEU A 30 -16.50 57.38 -23.48
CA LEU A 30 -16.11 58.11 -22.28
C LEU A 30 -17.08 59.28 -22.08
N THR A 31 -17.89 59.23 -21.01
CA THR A 31 -18.25 60.34 -20.09
C THR A 31 -19.34 59.87 -19.10
N SER A 32 -19.00 58.85 -18.30
CA SER A 32 -19.72 58.48 -17.05
C SER A 32 -18.81 57.65 -16.09
N HIS A 33 -17.57 57.35 -16.49
CA HIS A 33 -16.74 56.32 -15.85
C HIS A 33 -16.00 56.73 -14.57
N SER A 34 -16.02 57.99 -14.15
CA SER A 34 -15.21 58.41 -13.00
C SER A 34 -15.76 57.98 -11.63
N PHE A 35 -17.04 57.59 -11.54
CA PHE A 35 -17.59 56.98 -10.31
C PHE A 35 -17.62 55.45 -10.36
N SER A 36 -17.79 54.84 -11.54
CA SER A 36 -17.78 53.37 -11.67
C SER A 36 -16.38 52.74 -11.56
N SER A 37 -15.32 53.44 -12.01
CA SER A 37 -13.95 52.94 -11.89
C SER A 37 -13.43 52.99 -10.45
N VAL A 38 -13.78 54.03 -9.69
CA VAL A 38 -13.43 54.17 -8.27
C VAL A 38 -14.18 53.16 -7.41
N VAL A 39 -15.46 52.89 -7.71
CA VAL A 39 -16.22 51.82 -7.04
C VAL A 39 -15.64 50.44 -7.36
N LYS A 40 -15.29 50.15 -8.63
CA LYS A 40 -14.66 48.86 -9.01
C LYS A 40 -13.25 48.68 -8.43
N SER A 41 -12.44 49.74 -8.35
CA SER A 41 -11.11 49.68 -7.74
C SER A 41 -11.19 49.57 -6.21
N SER A 42 -12.12 50.25 -5.55
CA SER A 42 -12.34 50.11 -4.10
C SER A 42 -12.94 48.76 -3.73
N GLU A 43 -13.84 48.20 -4.55
CA GLU A 43 -14.33 46.82 -4.41
C GLU A 43 -13.21 45.79 -4.62
N SER A 44 -12.33 46.01 -5.61
CA SER A 44 -11.13 45.19 -5.85
C SER A 44 -10.18 45.23 -4.66
N ILE A 45 -9.81 46.41 -4.16
CA ILE A 45 -8.91 46.57 -3.00
C ILE A 45 -9.55 45.97 -1.74
N ARG A 46 -10.84 46.22 -1.50
CA ARG A 46 -11.57 45.63 -0.36
C ARG A 46 -11.66 44.11 -0.45
N SER A 47 -11.78 43.55 -1.67
CA SER A 47 -11.77 42.11 -1.89
C SER A 47 -10.39 41.48 -1.65
N GLU A 48 -9.31 42.18 -2.01
CA GLU A 48 -7.93 41.74 -1.77
C GLU A 48 -7.56 41.83 -0.29
N GLN A 49 -7.99 42.88 0.40
CA GLN A 49 -7.77 43.05 1.83
C GLN A 49 -8.53 42.02 2.67
N ASN A 50 -9.81 41.79 2.37
CA ASN A 50 -10.60 40.70 2.97
C ASN A 50 -9.99 39.32 2.71
N ARG A 51 -9.38 39.13 1.53
CA ARG A 51 -8.71 37.88 1.19
C ARG A 51 -7.45 37.71 2.05
N ALA A 52 -6.59 38.72 2.12
CA ALA A 52 -5.36 38.71 2.92
C ALA A 52 -5.63 38.47 4.41
N GLU A 53 -6.66 39.12 4.98
CA GLU A 53 -7.10 38.92 6.36
C GLU A 53 -7.61 37.49 6.60
N SER A 54 -8.41 36.93 5.67
CA SER A 54 -8.85 35.54 5.74
C SER A 54 -7.71 34.53 5.59
N GLU A 55 -6.70 34.82 4.76
CA GLU A 55 -5.50 33.97 4.66
C GLU A 55 -4.71 34.00 5.98
N SER A 56 -4.51 35.18 6.55
CA SER A 56 -3.83 35.38 7.85
C SER A 56 -4.54 34.67 8.99
N PHE A 57 -5.87 34.78 9.06
CA PHE A 57 -6.69 34.05 10.03
C PHE A 57 -6.55 32.54 9.86
N THR A 58 -6.67 32.04 8.62
CA THR A 58 -6.59 30.60 8.35
C THR A 58 -5.25 30.01 8.77
N VAL A 59 -4.14 30.68 8.45
CA VAL A 59 -2.78 30.23 8.85
C VAL A 59 -2.67 30.20 10.37
N SER A 60 -3.05 31.29 11.03
CA SER A 60 -2.99 31.40 12.50
C SER A 60 -3.83 30.32 13.19
N TYR A 61 -5.05 30.06 12.67
CA TYR A 61 -5.94 29.03 13.20
C TYR A 61 -5.36 27.62 13.04
N LEU A 62 -4.78 27.30 11.88
CA LEU A 62 -4.16 26.00 11.63
C LEU A 62 -2.96 25.74 12.56
N VAL A 63 -2.17 26.75 12.85
CA VAL A 63 -1.04 26.62 13.79
C VAL A 63 -1.54 26.46 15.22
N ASN A 64 -2.34 27.42 15.70
CA ASN A 64 -2.67 27.52 17.11
C ASN A 64 -3.71 26.47 17.56
N SER A 65 -4.74 26.23 16.74
CA SER A 65 -5.87 25.37 17.11
C SER A 65 -5.72 23.93 16.61
N CYS A 66 -5.06 23.75 15.46
CA CYS A 66 -4.92 22.43 14.82
C CYS A 66 -3.56 21.76 15.03
N GLY A 67 -2.55 22.46 15.59
CA GLY A 67 -1.21 21.91 15.82
C GLY A 67 -0.47 21.60 14.53
N VAL A 68 -0.71 22.37 13.47
CA VAL A 68 -0.02 22.28 12.19
C VAL A 68 1.25 23.16 12.24
N SER A 69 2.34 22.73 11.60
CA SER A 69 3.55 23.57 11.53
C SER A 69 3.28 24.86 10.74
N ALA A 70 3.98 25.95 11.03
CA ALA A 70 3.81 27.21 10.30
C ALA A 70 3.94 27.03 8.77
N ARG A 71 4.96 26.27 8.35
CA ARG A 71 5.19 25.92 6.94
C ARG A 71 4.01 25.16 6.33
N ASP A 72 3.53 24.11 7.00
CA ASP A 72 2.38 23.34 6.49
C ASP A 72 1.10 24.20 6.48
N ALA A 73 0.92 25.09 7.46
CA ALA A 73 -0.25 25.95 7.58
C ALA A 73 -0.36 26.94 6.41
N GLU A 74 0.75 27.52 5.97
CA GLU A 74 0.81 28.37 4.76
C GLU A 74 0.42 27.60 3.48
N GLU A 75 0.84 26.35 3.33
CA GLU A 75 0.45 25.53 2.19
C GLU A 75 -1.03 25.12 2.25
N LEU A 76 -1.52 24.75 3.43
CA LEU A 76 -2.91 24.34 3.63
C LEU A 76 -3.89 25.50 3.49
N SER A 77 -3.51 26.73 3.88
CA SER A 77 -4.35 27.92 3.72
C SER A 77 -4.62 28.26 2.24
N LYS A 78 -3.81 27.75 1.30
CA LYS A 78 -4.09 27.87 -0.15
C LYS A 78 -5.23 26.93 -0.59
N ARG A 79 -5.49 25.85 0.15
CA ARG A 79 -6.47 24.80 -0.18
C ARG A 79 -7.79 24.94 0.57
N VAL A 80 -7.79 25.63 1.70
CA VAL A 80 -8.96 25.94 2.53
C VAL A 80 -8.89 27.40 2.98
N LYS A 81 -10.04 28.09 3.00
CA LYS A 81 -10.17 29.41 3.60
C LYS A 81 -11.22 29.33 4.70
N LEU A 82 -10.83 29.74 5.90
CA LEU A 82 -11.72 29.83 7.05
C LEU A 82 -12.17 31.28 7.20
N LYS A 83 -13.45 31.46 7.54
CA LYS A 83 -14.04 32.78 7.77
C LYS A 83 -14.06 33.12 9.25
N ASP A 84 -14.40 32.13 10.06
CA ASP A 84 -14.60 32.20 11.51
C ASP A 84 -14.16 30.88 12.16
N PRO A 85 -13.96 30.86 13.49
CA PRO A 85 -13.57 29.65 14.21
C PRO A 85 -14.74 28.70 14.51
N ASP A 86 -16.00 29.12 14.40
CA ASP A 86 -17.16 28.40 14.97
C ASP A 86 -17.33 26.99 14.38
N ASN A 87 -17.35 26.88 13.05
CA ASN A 87 -17.48 25.57 12.40
C ASN A 87 -16.21 24.70 12.56
N PRO A 88 -14.99 25.22 12.30
CA PRO A 88 -13.76 24.48 12.57
C PRO A 88 -13.65 23.99 14.02
N ASP A 89 -13.98 24.80 15.02
CA ASP A 89 -13.95 24.42 16.44
C ASP A 89 -14.96 23.30 16.73
N SER A 90 -16.14 23.36 16.13
CA SER A 90 -17.14 22.30 16.23
C SER A 90 -16.63 20.98 15.62
N VAL A 91 -15.91 21.05 14.48
CA VAL A 91 -15.24 19.87 13.88
C VAL A 91 -14.17 19.32 14.83
N LEU A 92 -13.29 20.18 15.37
CA LEU A 92 -12.21 19.77 16.27
C LEU A 92 -12.75 19.18 17.58
N LYS A 93 -13.81 19.77 18.15
CA LYS A 93 -14.49 19.27 19.36
C LYS A 93 -15.03 17.86 19.14
N LEU A 94 -15.69 17.62 18.00
CA LEU A 94 -16.18 16.29 17.64
C LEU A 94 -15.02 15.28 17.45
N LEU A 95 -13.96 15.66 16.76
CA LEU A 95 -12.81 14.75 16.59
C LEU A 95 -12.15 14.43 17.94
N ARG A 96 -11.95 15.43 18.80
CA ARG A 96 -11.38 15.24 20.13
C ARG A 96 -12.26 14.38 21.03
N SER A 97 -13.59 14.48 20.94
CA SER A 97 -14.50 13.60 21.70
C SER A 97 -14.42 12.13 21.28
N TYR A 98 -13.89 11.85 20.08
CA TYR A 98 -13.56 10.51 19.59
C TYR A 98 -12.08 10.12 19.79
N GLY A 99 -11.34 10.86 20.62
CA GLY A 99 -9.96 10.53 20.98
C GLY A 99 -8.89 10.98 19.98
N PHE A 100 -9.21 11.86 19.03
CA PHE A 100 -8.20 12.42 18.13
C PHE A 100 -7.30 13.41 18.89
N SER A 101 -6.00 13.14 18.86
CA SER A 101 -4.96 14.03 19.38
C SER A 101 -4.63 15.14 18.37
N GLY A 102 -3.86 16.14 18.80
CA GLY A 102 -3.32 17.15 17.87
C GLY A 102 -2.52 16.53 16.73
N THR A 103 -1.76 15.47 16.99
CA THR A 103 -0.99 14.76 15.94
C THR A 103 -1.90 14.05 14.94
N HIS A 104 -3.00 13.43 15.41
CA HIS A 104 -4.01 12.84 14.54
C HIS A 104 -4.68 13.90 13.65
N ILE A 105 -5.12 15.01 14.25
CA ILE A 105 -5.77 16.12 13.54
C ILE A 105 -4.83 16.70 12.48
N SER A 106 -3.59 17.03 12.87
CA SER A 106 -2.58 17.56 11.96
C SER A 106 -2.34 16.63 10.76
N LYS A 107 -2.21 15.31 10.97
CA LYS A 107 -2.10 14.32 9.88
C LYS A 107 -3.31 14.35 8.94
N VAL A 108 -4.53 14.35 9.47
CA VAL A 108 -5.75 14.37 8.64
C VAL A 108 -5.80 15.63 7.77
N LEU A 109 -5.50 16.79 8.36
CA LEU A 109 -5.60 18.09 7.68
C LEU A 109 -4.54 18.26 6.59
N LYS A 110 -3.34 17.68 6.74
CA LYS A 110 -2.33 17.65 5.67
C LYS A 110 -2.90 17.08 4.37
N TYR A 111 -3.67 16.01 4.47
CA TYR A 111 -4.30 15.38 3.30
C TYR A 111 -5.58 16.09 2.86
N ASN A 112 -6.43 16.50 3.81
CA ASN A 112 -7.72 17.12 3.50
C ASN A 112 -8.07 18.28 4.45
N PRO A 113 -7.57 19.51 4.19
CA PRO A 113 -7.84 20.66 5.05
C PRO A 113 -9.29 21.13 4.97
N ARG A 114 -10.02 20.79 3.88
CA ARG A 114 -11.45 21.07 3.72
C ARG A 114 -12.33 20.33 4.72
N LEU A 115 -11.79 19.39 5.50
CA LEU A 115 -12.51 18.77 6.61
C LEU A 115 -13.01 19.81 7.62
N LEU A 116 -12.27 20.91 7.83
CA LEU A 116 -12.66 22.00 8.74
C LEU A 116 -13.91 22.77 8.27
N LEU A 117 -14.31 22.60 7.01
CA LEU A 117 -15.54 23.18 6.45
C LEU A 117 -16.71 22.19 6.46
N ALA A 118 -16.50 20.95 6.92
CA ALA A 118 -17.56 19.96 6.99
C ALA A 118 -18.52 20.31 8.14
N LYS A 119 -19.81 20.03 7.93
CA LYS A 119 -20.82 20.05 9.01
C LYS A 119 -20.60 18.84 9.93
N PRO A 120 -20.16 19.01 11.19
CA PRO A 120 -19.77 17.89 12.06
C PRO A 120 -20.87 16.84 12.22
N GLU A 121 -22.07 17.29 12.61
CA GLU A 121 -23.24 16.44 12.89
C GLU A 121 -23.77 15.71 11.64
N LYS A 122 -23.69 16.35 10.47
CA LYS A 122 -24.24 15.79 9.23
C LYS A 122 -23.24 14.91 8.47
N ASN A 123 -21.96 15.27 8.49
CA ASN A 123 -20.96 14.69 7.58
C ASN A 123 -19.94 13.78 8.28
N LEU A 124 -19.65 14.01 9.57
CA LEU A 124 -18.57 13.33 10.29
C LEU A 124 -19.10 12.39 11.36
N LEU A 125 -20.01 12.87 12.23
CA LEU A 125 -20.56 12.07 13.32
C LEU A 125 -21.17 10.74 12.82
N PRO A 126 -21.96 10.69 11.72
CA PRO A 126 -22.52 9.43 11.24
C PRO A 126 -21.44 8.41 10.84
N LYS A 127 -20.30 8.88 10.28
CA LYS A 127 -19.19 8.00 9.90
C LYS A 127 -18.48 7.44 11.13
N LEU A 128 -18.28 8.27 12.14
CA LEU A 128 -17.63 7.85 13.39
C LEU A 128 -18.50 6.83 14.14
N ARG A 129 -19.82 7.08 14.23
CA ARG A 129 -20.79 6.14 14.78
C ARG A 129 -20.83 4.82 14.01
N PHE A 130 -20.80 4.89 12.67
CA PHE A 130 -20.74 3.68 11.84
C PHE A 130 -19.48 2.85 12.12
N LEU A 131 -18.31 3.48 12.24
CA LEU A 131 -17.08 2.75 12.57
C LEU A 131 -17.17 2.07 13.93
N GLN A 132 -17.73 2.74 14.94
CA GLN A 132 -18.00 2.12 16.24
C GLN A 132 -19.00 0.95 16.11
N SER A 133 -20.08 1.11 15.34
CA SER A 133 -21.11 0.07 15.19
C SER A 133 -20.60 -1.19 14.50
N ILE A 134 -19.59 -1.08 13.63
CA ILE A 134 -18.92 -2.24 13.01
C ILE A 134 -17.72 -2.75 13.84
N GLY A 135 -17.56 -2.23 15.07
CA GLY A 135 -16.65 -2.74 16.09
C GLY A 135 -15.27 -2.09 16.15
N PHE A 136 -15.03 -0.91 15.54
CA PHE A 136 -13.78 -0.19 15.83
C PHE A 136 -13.81 0.36 17.26
N SER A 137 -12.74 0.11 18.03
CA SER A 137 -12.60 0.68 19.37
C SER A 137 -12.30 2.19 19.33
N ALA A 138 -12.55 2.88 20.45
CA ALA A 138 -12.28 4.31 20.57
C ALA A 138 -10.80 4.68 20.32
N SER A 139 -9.87 3.80 20.67
CA SER A 139 -8.43 4.00 20.40
C SER A 139 -8.04 3.71 18.95
N GLU A 140 -8.75 2.82 18.25
CA GLU A 140 -8.43 2.47 16.86
C GLU A 140 -8.91 3.52 15.85
N ILE A 141 -10.02 4.22 16.13
CA ILE A 141 -10.62 5.17 15.19
C ILE A 141 -9.65 6.31 14.82
N PRO A 142 -9.00 7.01 15.78
CA PRO A 142 -8.03 8.05 15.46
C PRO A 142 -6.84 7.56 14.63
N GLU A 143 -6.25 6.43 15.01
CA GLU A 143 -5.11 5.84 14.30
C GLU A 143 -5.48 5.43 12.86
N PHE A 144 -6.66 4.82 12.72
CA PHE A 144 -7.17 4.39 11.43
C PHE A 144 -7.47 5.57 10.52
N LEU A 145 -8.24 6.56 10.97
CA LEU A 145 -8.68 7.68 10.13
C LEU A 145 -7.60 8.73 9.88
N SER A 146 -6.65 8.90 10.80
CA SER A 146 -5.51 9.80 10.60
C SER A 146 -4.54 9.30 9.53
N SER A 147 -4.40 7.98 9.41
CA SER A 147 -3.62 7.35 8.36
C SER A 147 -4.39 7.27 7.03
N TYR A 148 -5.73 7.20 7.06
CA TYR A 148 -6.58 6.91 5.90
C TYR A 148 -7.75 7.90 5.75
N SER A 149 -7.42 9.16 5.46
CA SER A 149 -8.38 10.27 5.38
C SER A 149 -9.45 10.14 4.28
N ARG A 150 -9.27 9.23 3.30
CA ARG A 150 -10.26 9.00 2.22
C ARG A 150 -11.62 8.55 2.73
N LEU A 151 -11.68 7.87 3.88
CA LEU A 151 -12.95 7.52 4.52
C LEU A 151 -13.72 8.75 4.98
N LEU A 152 -13.03 9.77 5.48
CA LEU A 152 -13.65 11.02 5.94
C LEU A 152 -14.23 11.84 4.77
N THR A 153 -13.66 11.70 3.57
CA THR A 153 -14.14 12.41 2.37
C THR A 153 -15.18 11.63 1.57
N SER A 154 -15.32 10.32 1.80
CA SER A 154 -16.28 9.47 1.09
C SER A 154 -17.70 9.63 1.65
N SER A 155 -18.71 9.36 0.82
CA SER A 155 -20.10 9.30 1.30
C SER A 155 -20.31 8.04 2.14
N LEU A 156 -20.92 8.20 3.32
CA LEU A 156 -21.26 7.06 4.19
C LEU A 156 -22.23 6.11 3.47
N GLU A 157 -23.39 6.64 3.09
CA GLU A 157 -24.48 5.87 2.48
C GLU A 157 -24.16 5.34 1.08
N LYS A 158 -23.51 6.15 0.24
CA LYS A 158 -23.27 5.77 -1.17
C LYS A 158 -21.98 4.98 -1.37
N ARG A 159 -21.07 4.96 -0.40
CA ARG A 159 -19.75 4.33 -0.55
C ARG A 159 -19.41 3.44 0.63
N ILE A 160 -19.24 3.98 1.82
CA ILE A 160 -18.64 3.23 2.94
C ILE A 160 -19.51 2.02 3.32
N ILE A 161 -20.81 2.24 3.57
CA ILE A 161 -21.75 1.17 3.97
C ILE A 161 -21.84 0.10 2.88
N PRO A 162 -22.12 0.43 1.59
CA PRO A 162 -22.19 -0.57 0.53
C PRO A 162 -20.95 -1.45 0.39
N HIS A 163 -19.74 -0.88 0.49
CA HIS A 163 -18.51 -1.69 0.37
C HIS A 163 -18.29 -2.57 1.60
N TYR A 164 -18.60 -2.08 2.80
CA TYR A 164 -18.51 -2.88 4.02
C TYR A 164 -19.52 -4.04 4.00
N GLU A 165 -20.79 -3.78 3.68
CA GLU A 165 -21.82 -4.83 3.63
C GLU A 165 -21.54 -5.86 2.54
N ALA A 166 -20.97 -5.46 1.41
CA ALA A 166 -20.53 -6.40 0.39
C ALA A 166 -19.38 -7.32 0.88
N LEU A 167 -18.37 -6.76 1.56
CA LEU A 167 -17.32 -7.55 2.19
C LEU A 167 -17.90 -8.51 3.25
N LYS A 168 -18.80 -8.02 4.10
CA LYS A 168 -19.47 -8.80 5.15
C LYS A 168 -20.30 -9.94 4.58
N SER A 169 -21.05 -9.69 3.50
CA SER A 169 -21.83 -10.71 2.81
C SER A 169 -20.96 -11.82 2.22
N VAL A 170 -19.83 -11.46 1.58
CA VAL A 170 -18.89 -12.44 1.00
C VAL A 170 -18.19 -13.29 2.06
N LEU A 171 -17.80 -12.66 3.17
CA LEU A 171 -17.00 -13.27 4.22
C LEU A 171 -17.82 -13.99 5.28
N GLY A 172 -19.13 -13.69 5.38
CA GLY A 172 -20.02 -14.22 6.40
C GLY A 172 -19.64 -13.82 7.83
N ASP A 173 -18.75 -12.84 8.00
CA ASP A 173 -18.12 -12.52 9.28
C ASP A 173 -17.83 -11.00 9.35
N PRO A 174 -18.52 -10.26 10.23
CA PRO A 174 -18.35 -8.82 10.37
C PRO A 174 -16.96 -8.42 10.86
N VAL A 175 -16.28 -9.27 11.64
CA VAL A 175 -14.92 -9.04 12.13
C VAL A 175 -13.92 -9.15 10.98
N LYS A 176 -14.08 -10.14 10.09
CA LYS A 176 -13.26 -10.24 8.86
C LYS A 176 -13.52 -9.07 7.92
N ALA A 177 -14.77 -8.67 7.73
CA ALA A 177 -15.12 -7.52 6.89
C ALA A 177 -14.52 -6.21 7.41
N ARG A 178 -14.62 -5.95 8.73
CA ARG A 178 -13.96 -4.81 9.39
C ARG A 178 -12.45 -4.83 9.15
N ARG A 179 -11.84 -6.02 9.27
CA ARG A 179 -10.40 -6.21 9.05
C ARG A 179 -9.99 -5.93 7.60
N CYS A 180 -10.77 -6.37 6.61
CA CYS A 180 -10.54 -6.06 5.20
C CYS A 180 -10.72 -4.56 4.90
N LEU A 181 -11.76 -3.92 5.45
CA LEU A 181 -11.95 -2.48 5.35
C LEU A 181 -10.72 -1.73 5.91
N LYS A 182 -10.21 -2.15 7.08
CA LYS A 182 -9.03 -1.60 7.72
C LYS A 182 -7.77 -1.76 6.85
N SER A 183 -7.51 -2.97 6.36
CA SER A 183 -6.35 -3.29 5.50
C SER A 183 -6.38 -2.56 4.16
N SER A 184 -7.58 -2.27 3.62
CA SER A 184 -7.74 -1.56 2.36
C SER A 184 -7.36 -0.08 2.42
N ARG A 185 -7.24 0.52 3.62
CA ARG A 185 -6.87 1.94 3.76
C ARG A 185 -7.80 2.89 3.00
N GLY A 186 -9.05 2.48 2.78
CA GLY A 186 -10.05 3.24 2.01
C GLY A 186 -9.82 3.25 0.49
N SER A 187 -8.86 2.50 -0.05
CA SER A 187 -8.62 2.42 -1.50
C SER A 187 -9.83 1.85 -2.25
N ILE A 188 -10.54 0.89 -1.66
CA ILE A 188 -11.74 0.27 -2.24
C ILE A 188 -12.87 1.27 -2.53
N LEU A 189 -12.82 2.47 -1.92
CA LEU A 189 -13.84 3.50 -2.09
C LEU A 189 -13.57 4.41 -3.31
N SER A 190 -12.47 4.19 -4.04
CA SER A 190 -12.14 4.93 -5.27
C SER A 190 -13.22 4.74 -6.35
N TYR A 191 -13.36 5.73 -7.24
CA TYR A 191 -14.27 5.67 -8.38
C TYR A 191 -13.99 4.50 -9.32
N SER A 192 -12.76 3.99 -9.35
CA SER A 192 -12.34 2.82 -10.14
C SER A 192 -12.95 1.50 -9.67
N TYR A 193 -13.51 1.46 -8.46
CA TYR A 193 -14.00 0.25 -7.82
C TYR A 193 -15.53 0.30 -7.66
N GLY A 194 -16.19 -0.76 -8.13
CA GLY A 194 -17.64 -0.87 -8.14
C GLY A 194 -18.11 -1.96 -7.20
N VAL A 195 -18.97 -1.62 -6.23
CA VAL A 195 -19.58 -2.58 -5.29
C VAL A 195 -20.23 -3.75 -6.02
N LYS A 196 -20.85 -3.49 -7.19
CA LYS A 196 -21.49 -4.52 -8.02
C LYS A 196 -20.55 -5.63 -8.50
N ASN A 197 -19.24 -5.39 -8.55
CA ASN A 197 -18.27 -6.34 -9.13
C ASN A 197 -17.86 -7.44 -8.14
N ILE A 198 -17.99 -7.20 -6.83
CA ILE A 198 -17.53 -8.15 -5.81
C ILE A 198 -18.22 -9.51 -5.93
N PHE A 199 -19.54 -9.55 -6.09
CA PHE A 199 -20.27 -10.81 -6.14
C PHE A 199 -19.93 -11.65 -7.38
N PRO A 200 -19.93 -11.09 -8.61
CA PRO A 200 -19.44 -11.80 -9.79
C PRO A 200 -17.98 -12.27 -9.68
N ASN A 201 -17.07 -11.44 -9.18
CA ASN A 201 -15.66 -11.81 -9.06
C ASN A 201 -15.43 -12.92 -8.03
N ILE A 202 -16.12 -12.85 -6.90
CA ILE A 202 -16.07 -13.92 -5.88
C ILE A 202 -16.73 -15.19 -6.40
N LYS A 203 -17.78 -15.09 -7.21
CA LYS A 203 -18.37 -16.25 -7.89
C LYS A 203 -17.36 -16.92 -8.80
N VAL A 204 -16.62 -16.17 -9.63
CA VAL A 204 -15.55 -16.72 -10.49
C VAL A 204 -14.54 -17.51 -9.66
N LEU A 205 -14.08 -16.97 -8.52
CA LEU A 205 -13.14 -17.70 -7.66
C LEU A 205 -13.75 -19.00 -7.10
N ARG A 206 -15.01 -18.98 -6.70
CA ARG A 206 -15.71 -20.17 -6.18
C ARG A 206 -15.92 -21.22 -7.25
N ASP A 207 -16.34 -20.82 -8.45
CA ASP A 207 -16.55 -21.69 -9.61
C ASP A 207 -15.23 -22.36 -10.04
N GLU A 208 -14.10 -21.67 -9.84
CA GLU A 208 -12.75 -22.20 -10.06
C GLU A 208 -12.23 -23.09 -8.92
N GLY A 209 -12.98 -23.25 -7.83
CA GLY A 209 -12.59 -24.10 -6.69
C GLY A 209 -11.68 -23.43 -5.65
N VAL A 210 -11.61 -22.10 -5.63
CA VAL A 210 -10.84 -21.37 -4.60
C VAL A 210 -11.52 -21.49 -3.23
N PRO A 211 -10.84 -21.97 -2.18
CA PRO A 211 -11.42 -22.12 -0.85
C PRO A 211 -11.79 -20.77 -0.23
N GLN A 212 -12.84 -20.75 0.61
CA GLN A 212 -13.25 -19.51 1.28
C GLN A 212 -12.18 -18.92 2.22
N SER A 213 -11.32 -19.74 2.81
CA SER A 213 -10.16 -19.27 3.58
C SER A 213 -9.14 -18.52 2.70
N SER A 214 -8.92 -18.98 1.46
CA SER A 214 -8.09 -18.32 0.46
C SER A 214 -8.73 -17.02 -0.03
N VAL A 215 -10.06 -16.99 -0.23
CA VAL A 215 -10.80 -15.75 -0.55
C VAL A 215 -10.61 -14.70 0.55
N PHE A 216 -10.74 -15.08 1.83
CA PHE A 216 -10.44 -14.17 2.93
C PHE A 216 -8.98 -13.68 2.87
N THR A 217 -8.02 -14.58 2.59
CA THR A 217 -6.60 -14.22 2.47
C THR A 217 -6.37 -13.18 1.36
N LEU A 218 -7.01 -13.35 0.20
CA LEU A 218 -7.00 -12.39 -0.91
C LEU A 218 -7.55 -11.03 -0.45
N LEU A 219 -8.75 -11.00 0.11
CA LEU A 219 -9.44 -9.76 0.52
C LEU A 219 -8.71 -9.04 1.66
N PHE A 220 -8.06 -9.78 2.55
CA PHE A 220 -7.26 -9.19 3.62
C PHE A 220 -5.97 -8.55 3.08
N LYS A 221 -5.34 -9.16 2.07
CA LYS A 221 -4.15 -8.63 1.41
C LYS A 221 -4.45 -7.46 0.49
N ASP A 222 -5.45 -7.61 -0.37
CA ASP A 222 -5.91 -6.57 -1.27
C ASP A 222 -7.40 -6.73 -1.63
N ALA A 223 -8.25 -6.08 -0.82
CA ALA A 223 -9.69 -6.06 -1.07
C ALA A 223 -10.07 -5.41 -2.40
N ASN A 224 -9.22 -4.54 -2.99
CA ASN A 224 -9.52 -3.86 -4.25
C ASN A 224 -9.79 -4.85 -5.38
N LEU A 225 -9.08 -5.99 -5.36
CA LEU A 225 -9.18 -7.02 -6.38
C LEU A 225 -10.60 -7.50 -6.61
N ALA A 226 -11.36 -7.68 -5.54
CA ALA A 226 -12.73 -8.14 -5.66
C ALA A 226 -13.66 -7.06 -6.24
N PHE A 227 -13.32 -5.77 -6.11
CA PHE A 227 -14.12 -4.67 -6.68
C PHE A 227 -13.68 -4.23 -8.09
N THR A 228 -12.61 -4.82 -8.63
CA THR A 228 -12.10 -4.55 -9.99
C THR A 228 -13.14 -4.92 -11.04
N ASN A 229 -13.06 -4.27 -12.21
CA ASN A 229 -13.87 -4.62 -13.37
C ASN A 229 -13.82 -6.14 -13.66
N GLN A 230 -14.97 -6.73 -13.89
CA GLN A 230 -15.14 -8.18 -14.02
C GLN A 230 -14.35 -8.78 -15.19
N SER A 231 -14.28 -8.14 -16.36
CA SER A 231 -13.56 -8.71 -17.51
C SER A 231 -12.07 -8.82 -17.22
N LYS A 232 -11.47 -7.77 -16.64
CA LYS A 232 -10.08 -7.78 -16.19
C LYS A 232 -9.83 -8.82 -15.11
N PHE A 233 -10.76 -8.96 -14.17
CA PHE A 233 -10.63 -9.97 -13.10
C PHE A 233 -10.58 -11.39 -13.67
N VAL A 234 -11.46 -11.72 -14.62
CA VAL A 234 -11.46 -13.02 -15.31
C VAL A 234 -10.15 -13.25 -16.08
N GLU A 235 -9.62 -12.22 -16.74
CA GLU A 235 -8.31 -12.30 -17.41
C GLU A 235 -7.18 -12.64 -16.43
N TYR A 236 -7.14 -12.02 -15.25
CA TYR A 236 -6.15 -12.34 -14.21
C TYR A 236 -6.29 -13.77 -13.69
N VAL A 237 -7.52 -14.23 -13.43
CA VAL A 237 -7.78 -15.62 -13.00
C VAL A 237 -7.30 -16.61 -14.05
N LYS A 238 -7.63 -16.37 -15.32
CA LYS A 238 -7.17 -17.21 -16.43
C LYS A 238 -5.64 -17.23 -16.53
N PHE A 239 -5.00 -16.06 -16.47
CA PHE A 239 -3.55 -15.95 -16.51
C PHE A 239 -2.87 -16.75 -15.40
N VAL A 240 -3.35 -16.63 -14.14
CA VAL A 240 -2.78 -17.39 -13.02
C VAL A 240 -2.97 -18.90 -13.21
N LYS A 241 -4.13 -19.36 -13.72
CA LYS A 241 -4.34 -20.77 -14.05
C LYS A 241 -3.36 -21.29 -15.10
N GLU A 242 -3.07 -20.49 -16.13
CA GLU A 242 -2.11 -20.83 -17.17
C GLU A 242 -0.67 -20.97 -16.65
N THR A 243 -0.34 -20.38 -15.49
CA THR A 243 0.95 -20.62 -14.81
C THR A 243 1.03 -21.95 -14.05
N GLY A 244 -0.03 -22.76 -14.07
CA GLY A 244 -0.06 -24.09 -13.46
C GLY A 244 -0.34 -24.10 -11.95
N ILE A 245 -0.72 -22.95 -11.37
CA ILE A 245 -1.09 -22.87 -9.95
C ILE A 245 -2.54 -23.34 -9.78
N GLU A 246 -2.74 -24.36 -8.97
CA GLU A 246 -4.08 -24.89 -8.68
C GLU A 246 -4.91 -23.89 -7.84
N PRO A 247 -6.16 -23.59 -8.24
CA PRO A 247 -7.04 -22.68 -7.49
C PRO A 247 -7.30 -23.08 -6.02
N SER A 248 -7.21 -24.38 -5.71
CA SER A 248 -7.37 -24.91 -4.35
C SER A 248 -6.26 -24.45 -3.39
N LYS A 249 -5.07 -24.10 -3.90
CA LYS A 249 -3.92 -23.68 -3.10
C LYS A 249 -3.99 -22.19 -2.77
N VAL A 250 -3.64 -21.82 -1.54
CA VAL A 250 -3.54 -20.40 -1.14
C VAL A 250 -2.54 -19.61 -1.99
N THR A 251 -1.55 -20.27 -2.59
CA THR A 251 -0.61 -19.65 -3.53
C THR A 251 -1.32 -19.03 -4.74
N PHE A 252 -2.48 -19.55 -5.15
CA PHE A 252 -3.29 -18.98 -6.23
C PHE A 252 -3.71 -17.54 -5.94
N VAL A 253 -4.17 -17.25 -4.71
CA VAL A 253 -4.57 -15.89 -4.34
C VAL A 253 -3.39 -14.95 -4.15
N TYR A 254 -2.22 -15.47 -3.76
CA TYR A 254 -0.98 -14.69 -3.78
C TYR A 254 -0.50 -14.38 -5.20
N ALA A 255 -0.71 -15.29 -6.15
CA ALA A 255 -0.42 -15.07 -7.55
C ALA A 255 -1.35 -14.03 -8.16
N LEU A 256 -2.67 -14.11 -7.88
CA LEU A 256 -3.62 -13.07 -8.24
C LEU A 256 -3.17 -11.70 -7.73
N PHE A 257 -2.83 -11.61 -6.43
CA PHE A 257 -2.30 -10.39 -5.84
C PHE A 257 -1.06 -9.87 -6.60
N ALA A 258 -0.12 -10.74 -6.96
CA ALA A 258 1.09 -10.32 -7.66
C ALA A 258 0.80 -9.81 -9.09
N VAL A 259 0.03 -10.55 -9.88
CA VAL A 259 -0.20 -10.22 -11.30
C VAL A 259 -1.03 -8.95 -11.47
N THR A 260 -1.89 -8.60 -10.52
CA THR A 260 -2.71 -7.40 -10.62
C THR A 260 -1.97 -6.13 -10.22
N HIS A 261 -0.86 -6.25 -9.51
CA HIS A 261 0.02 -5.14 -9.17
C HIS A 261 1.09 -4.88 -10.23
N LEU A 262 1.17 -5.72 -11.26
CA LEU A 262 2.12 -5.61 -12.34
C LEU A 262 1.38 -5.28 -13.64
N SER A 263 1.89 -4.31 -14.39
CA SER A 263 1.47 -4.16 -15.77
C SER A 263 2.06 -5.30 -16.60
N LYS A 264 1.50 -5.54 -17.79
CA LYS A 264 2.06 -6.52 -18.74
C LYS A 264 3.52 -6.23 -19.10
N SER A 265 3.87 -4.95 -19.29
CA SER A 265 5.26 -4.57 -19.59
C SER A 265 6.17 -4.79 -18.39
N THR A 266 5.71 -4.51 -17.17
CA THR A 266 6.48 -4.81 -15.96
C THR A 266 6.66 -6.31 -15.74
N TRP A 267 5.65 -7.12 -16.06
CA TRP A 267 5.76 -8.58 -16.01
C TRP A 267 6.85 -9.10 -16.95
N GLU A 268 6.82 -8.72 -18.24
CA GLU A 268 7.85 -9.12 -19.19
C GLU A 268 9.24 -8.60 -18.81
N TRP A 269 9.33 -7.34 -18.38
CA TRP A 269 10.59 -6.78 -17.87
C TRP A 269 11.15 -7.59 -16.69
N LYS A 270 10.29 -8.08 -15.80
CA LYS A 270 10.70 -8.94 -14.69
C LYS A 270 11.22 -10.28 -15.17
N LEU A 271 10.60 -10.90 -16.17
CA LEU A 271 11.11 -12.14 -16.77
C LEU A 271 12.49 -11.92 -17.39
N ASP A 272 12.67 -10.85 -18.18
CA ASP A 272 13.98 -10.52 -18.78
C ASP A 272 15.03 -10.20 -17.71
N PHE A 273 14.62 -9.57 -16.61
CA PHE A 273 15.50 -9.32 -15.47
C PHE A 273 15.99 -10.63 -14.83
N PHE A 274 15.11 -11.62 -14.61
CA PHE A 274 15.51 -12.91 -14.07
C PHE A 274 16.41 -13.69 -15.04
N GLU A 275 16.19 -13.58 -16.35
CA GLU A 275 17.11 -14.12 -17.37
C GLU A 275 18.51 -13.52 -17.27
N ARG A 276 18.62 -12.19 -17.10
CA ARG A 276 19.91 -11.53 -16.83
C ARG A 276 20.55 -11.96 -15.51
N CYS A 277 19.75 -12.43 -14.55
CA CYS A 277 20.23 -13.03 -13.30
C CYS A 277 20.56 -14.53 -13.43
N GLY A 278 20.45 -15.11 -14.64
CA GLY A 278 20.79 -16.51 -14.92
C GLY A 278 19.62 -17.50 -14.76
N TRP A 279 18.40 -17.04 -14.51
CA TRP A 279 17.23 -17.91 -14.48
C TRP A 279 16.49 -17.87 -15.80
N SER A 280 16.31 -19.02 -16.46
CA SER A 280 15.43 -19.09 -17.62
C SER A 280 14.00 -18.67 -17.25
N ARG A 281 13.21 -18.29 -18.26
CA ARG A 281 11.77 -18.03 -18.10
C ARG A 281 11.04 -19.17 -17.38
N ASP A 282 11.32 -20.42 -17.72
CA ASP A 282 10.68 -21.59 -17.09
C ASP A 282 11.07 -21.74 -15.61
N VAL A 283 12.35 -21.52 -15.27
CA VAL A 283 12.81 -21.52 -13.87
C VAL A 283 12.14 -20.40 -13.08
N THR A 284 11.97 -19.24 -13.69
CA THR A 284 11.31 -18.08 -13.08
C THR A 284 9.82 -18.33 -12.85
N LEU A 285 9.12 -18.91 -13.83
CA LEU A 285 7.72 -19.29 -13.69
C LEU A 285 7.54 -20.40 -12.63
N SER A 286 8.47 -21.36 -12.56
CA SER A 286 8.52 -22.37 -11.49
C SER A 286 8.70 -21.71 -10.11
N ALA A 287 9.61 -20.75 -9.97
CA ALA A 287 9.81 -20.00 -8.74
C ALA A 287 8.56 -19.16 -8.37
N PHE A 288 7.95 -18.50 -9.36
CA PHE A 288 6.69 -17.75 -9.19
C PHE A 288 5.56 -18.66 -8.69
N SER A 289 5.42 -19.86 -9.25
CA SER A 289 4.38 -20.82 -8.85
C SER A 289 4.47 -21.25 -7.38
N LYS A 290 5.68 -21.19 -6.80
CA LYS A 290 5.94 -21.51 -5.38
C LYS A 290 5.84 -20.27 -4.48
N PHE A 291 6.30 -19.11 -4.96
CA PHE A 291 6.32 -17.86 -4.20
C PHE A 291 6.05 -16.65 -5.12
N PRO A 292 4.78 -16.33 -5.41
CA PRO A 292 4.42 -15.32 -6.41
C PRO A 292 4.92 -13.91 -6.09
N VAL A 293 5.09 -13.61 -4.80
CA VAL A 293 5.59 -12.32 -4.31
C VAL A 293 7.02 -12.03 -4.81
N ILE A 294 7.76 -13.03 -5.30
CA ILE A 294 9.09 -12.83 -5.90
C ILE A 294 9.07 -11.79 -7.03
N MET A 295 7.99 -11.74 -7.82
CA MET A 295 7.84 -10.78 -8.93
C MET A 295 7.61 -9.34 -8.46
N LEU A 296 7.24 -9.15 -7.19
CA LEU A 296 7.03 -7.84 -6.57
C LEU A 296 8.27 -7.30 -5.85
N LEU A 297 9.32 -8.11 -5.68
CA LEU A 297 10.54 -7.69 -5.00
C LEU A 297 11.34 -6.72 -5.89
N SER A 298 12.09 -5.82 -5.25
CA SER A 298 12.98 -4.93 -5.98
C SER A 298 14.16 -5.70 -6.59
N GLU A 299 14.61 -5.26 -7.76
CA GLU A 299 15.77 -5.85 -8.44
C GLU A 299 17.00 -5.85 -7.55
N LYS A 300 17.29 -4.71 -6.90
CA LYS A 300 18.38 -4.57 -5.92
C LYS A 300 18.33 -5.65 -4.82
N LYS A 301 17.14 -5.98 -4.30
CA LYS A 301 17.00 -7.01 -3.27
C LYS A 301 17.33 -8.39 -3.83
N ILE A 302 16.85 -8.70 -5.03
CA ILE A 302 17.10 -9.98 -5.71
C ILE A 302 18.60 -10.10 -6.04
N THR A 303 19.17 -9.13 -6.75
CA THR A 303 20.58 -9.14 -7.17
C THR A 303 21.53 -9.26 -5.99
N ASN A 304 21.34 -8.47 -4.93
CA ASN A 304 22.22 -8.55 -3.75
C ASN A 304 22.12 -9.90 -3.04
N THR A 305 20.92 -10.51 -3.04
CA THR A 305 20.71 -11.81 -2.40
C THR A 305 21.32 -12.93 -3.23
N LEU A 306 21.11 -12.92 -4.56
CA LEU A 306 21.75 -13.88 -5.47
C LEU A 306 23.26 -13.79 -5.43
N LYS A 307 23.82 -12.57 -5.46
CA LYS A 307 25.27 -12.35 -5.34
C LYS A 307 25.82 -13.00 -4.06
N PHE A 308 25.18 -12.76 -2.93
CA PHE A 308 25.59 -13.38 -1.67
C PHE A 308 25.49 -14.93 -1.71
N PHE A 309 24.44 -15.48 -2.32
CA PHE A 309 24.28 -16.92 -2.44
C PHE A 309 25.37 -17.57 -3.30
N VAL A 310 25.75 -16.94 -4.39
CA VAL A 310 26.80 -17.46 -5.28
C VAL A 310 28.18 -17.24 -4.66
N ASP A 311 28.52 -15.99 -4.34
CA ASP A 311 29.87 -15.60 -3.97
C ASP A 311 30.25 -16.11 -2.57
N GLU A 312 29.35 -15.99 -1.59
CA GLU A 312 29.65 -16.28 -0.18
C GLU A 312 29.18 -17.66 0.27
N MET A 313 28.16 -18.21 -0.40
CA MET A 313 27.56 -19.48 -0.02
C MET A 313 27.86 -20.63 -0.98
N GLY A 314 28.46 -20.34 -2.15
CA GLY A 314 28.75 -21.34 -3.17
C GLY A 314 27.51 -22.05 -3.69
N LEU A 315 26.33 -21.44 -3.58
CA LEU A 315 25.07 -22.01 -4.09
C LEU A 315 24.97 -21.80 -5.59
N ARG A 316 24.38 -22.76 -6.30
CA ARG A 316 24.00 -22.56 -7.70
C ARG A 316 22.77 -21.65 -7.75
N LEU A 317 22.67 -20.87 -8.81
CA LEU A 317 21.55 -19.93 -8.99
C LEU A 317 20.20 -20.65 -8.96
N GLU A 318 20.13 -21.86 -9.52
CA GLU A 318 18.92 -22.68 -9.62
C GLU A 318 18.49 -23.24 -8.26
N ASP A 319 19.42 -23.45 -7.33
CA ASP A 319 19.10 -23.93 -5.97
C ASP A 319 18.22 -22.90 -5.23
N ALA A 320 18.44 -21.60 -5.50
CA ALA A 320 17.62 -20.52 -4.98
C ALA A 320 16.19 -20.49 -5.57
N ALA A 321 16.02 -20.94 -6.83
CA ALA A 321 14.70 -21.12 -7.45
C ALA A 321 13.94 -22.33 -6.88
N GLY A 322 14.65 -23.27 -6.26
CA GLY A 322 14.06 -24.38 -5.50
C GLY A 322 13.23 -23.91 -4.31
N CYS A 323 13.69 -22.86 -3.62
CA CYS A 323 13.05 -22.28 -2.43
C CYS A 323 12.97 -20.74 -2.49
N PRO A 324 12.14 -20.17 -3.38
CA PRO A 324 12.11 -18.72 -3.64
C PRO A 324 11.65 -17.88 -2.44
N THR A 325 11.04 -18.49 -1.43
CA THR A 325 10.67 -17.83 -0.16
C THR A 325 11.88 -17.23 0.57
N ILE A 326 13.10 -17.73 0.36
CA ILE A 326 14.31 -17.16 0.96
C ILE A 326 14.50 -15.67 0.63
N PHE A 327 14.06 -15.25 -0.56
CA PHE A 327 14.12 -13.84 -0.97
C PHE A 327 13.22 -12.94 -0.13
N SER A 328 12.21 -13.45 0.57
CA SER A 328 11.37 -12.64 1.45
C SER A 328 12.14 -12.07 2.66
N TYR A 329 13.21 -12.75 3.10
CA TYR A 329 13.95 -12.38 4.29
C TYR A 329 14.97 -11.26 4.05
N SER A 330 15.40 -10.63 5.14
CA SER A 330 16.42 -9.58 5.09
C SER A 330 17.80 -10.20 4.92
N LEU A 331 18.53 -9.78 3.87
CA LEU A 331 19.91 -10.19 3.66
C LEU A 331 20.78 -9.86 4.88
N LYS A 332 20.76 -8.59 5.32
CA LYS A 332 21.58 -8.11 6.43
C LYS A 332 21.14 -8.60 7.80
N ARG A 333 19.83 -8.65 8.06
CA ARG A 333 19.32 -8.93 9.42
C ARG A 333 19.07 -10.41 9.70
N ARG A 334 19.02 -11.26 8.67
CA ARG A 334 18.70 -12.68 8.86
C ARG A 334 19.62 -13.60 8.09
N ILE A 335 19.79 -13.41 6.79
CA ILE A 335 20.56 -14.35 5.96
C ILE A 335 22.03 -14.36 6.38
N ILE A 336 22.68 -13.19 6.40
CA ILE A 336 24.10 -13.06 6.77
C ILE A 336 24.37 -13.59 8.19
N PRO A 337 23.67 -13.14 9.26
CA PRO A 337 23.96 -13.63 10.62
C PRO A 337 23.79 -15.14 10.77
N ARG A 338 22.77 -15.72 10.12
CA ARG A 338 22.54 -17.18 10.19
C ARG A 338 23.59 -17.95 9.41
N TRP A 339 24.04 -17.42 8.28
CA TRP A 339 25.14 -18.01 7.52
C TRP A 339 26.45 -18.00 8.30
N SER A 340 26.80 -16.88 8.95
CA SER A 340 28.02 -16.77 9.76
C SER A 340 28.04 -17.78 10.91
N VAL A 341 26.93 -17.94 11.63
CA VAL A 341 26.78 -18.97 12.67
C VAL A 341 27.02 -20.36 12.09
N PHE A 342 26.36 -20.69 10.97
CA PHE A 342 26.51 -21.99 10.32
C PHE A 342 27.95 -22.26 9.89
N GLN A 343 28.66 -21.27 9.34
CA GLN A 343 30.06 -21.43 8.93
C GLN A 343 30.96 -21.82 10.10
N ILE A 344 30.85 -21.13 11.24
CA ILE A 344 31.67 -21.46 12.42
C ILE A 344 31.36 -22.85 12.95
N LEU A 345 30.07 -23.20 13.04
CA LEU A 345 29.66 -24.52 13.49
C LEU A 345 30.17 -25.62 12.54
N LYS A 346 30.14 -25.36 11.23
CA LYS A 346 30.64 -26.28 10.21
C LYS A 346 32.15 -26.46 10.33
N MET A 347 32.91 -25.37 10.50
CA MET A 347 34.37 -25.41 10.69
C MET A 347 34.77 -26.19 11.95
N LYS A 348 33.97 -26.10 13.02
CA LYS A 348 34.18 -26.84 14.26
C LYS A 348 33.62 -28.28 14.22
N GLY A 349 33.04 -28.72 13.10
CA GLY A 349 32.46 -30.06 12.97
C GLY A 349 31.19 -30.30 13.80
N LEU A 350 30.56 -29.24 14.32
CA LEU A 350 29.37 -29.33 15.20
C LEU A 350 28.06 -29.53 14.42
N VAL A 351 28.07 -29.24 13.10
CA VAL A 351 26.93 -29.45 12.20
C VAL A 351 27.35 -30.15 10.91
N LYS A 352 26.41 -30.88 10.31
CA LYS A 352 26.64 -31.60 9.05
C LYS A 352 26.77 -30.63 7.88
N ALA A 353 27.74 -30.90 6.99
CA ALA A 353 28.00 -30.10 5.81
C ALA A 353 26.85 -30.11 4.77
N ASN A 354 26.02 -31.17 4.75
CA ASN A 354 24.91 -31.34 3.81
C ASN A 354 23.56 -30.81 4.34
N MET A 355 23.58 -29.96 5.37
CA MET A 355 22.36 -29.38 5.91
C MET A 355 21.65 -28.49 4.87
N SER A 356 20.32 -28.55 4.84
CA SER A 356 19.51 -27.68 3.98
C SER A 356 19.62 -26.22 4.42
N ILE A 357 20.44 -25.46 3.70
CA ILE A 357 20.61 -24.01 3.87
C ILE A 357 19.27 -23.25 3.79
N PRO A 358 18.38 -23.49 2.80
CA PRO A 358 17.09 -22.82 2.77
C PRO A 358 16.29 -23.06 4.06
N SER A 359 16.28 -24.29 4.58
CA SER A 359 15.56 -24.64 5.82
C SER A 359 16.10 -23.85 7.03
N MET A 360 17.43 -23.65 7.09
CA MET A 360 18.08 -22.85 8.11
C MET A 360 17.71 -21.35 8.03
N ILE A 361 17.58 -20.82 6.82
CA ILE A 361 17.21 -19.40 6.63
C ILE A 361 15.74 -19.15 6.99
N ILE A 362 14.84 -20.06 6.62
CA ILE A 362 13.40 -19.85 6.76
C ILE A 362 12.86 -20.12 8.17
N MET A 363 13.56 -20.91 9.00
CA MET A 363 13.08 -21.25 10.35
C MET A 363 12.80 -20.01 11.21
N SER A 364 11.98 -20.17 12.25
CA SER A 364 11.68 -19.08 13.18
C SER A 364 12.96 -18.62 13.92
N GLU A 365 12.90 -17.47 14.58
CA GLU A 365 14.06 -16.96 15.32
C GLU A 365 14.35 -17.83 16.54
N GLU A 366 13.31 -18.21 17.27
CA GLU A 366 13.35 -19.07 18.45
C GLU A 366 14.01 -20.40 18.11
N LYS A 367 13.50 -21.09 17.07
CA LYS A 367 14.07 -22.36 16.61
C LYS A 367 15.50 -22.22 16.12
N PHE A 368 15.88 -21.10 15.51
CA PHE A 368 17.26 -20.88 15.09
C PHE A 368 18.18 -20.75 16.30
N LEU A 369 17.80 -19.92 17.27
CA LEU A 369 18.57 -19.73 18.49
C LEU A 369 18.74 -21.04 19.25
N GLU A 370 17.66 -21.78 19.47
CA GLU A 370 17.71 -23.08 20.15
C GLU A 370 18.64 -24.07 19.44
N ASN A 371 18.47 -24.26 18.12
CA ASN A 371 19.17 -25.33 17.40
C ASN A 371 20.61 -25.00 16.98
N PHE A 372 20.97 -23.71 16.85
CA PHE A 372 22.26 -23.29 16.28
C PHE A 372 23.05 -22.32 17.15
N VAL A 373 22.44 -21.69 18.16
CA VAL A 373 23.14 -20.71 19.00
C VAL A 373 23.28 -21.24 20.43
N ILE A 374 22.16 -21.42 21.12
CA ILE A 374 22.10 -21.85 22.52
C ILE A 374 22.68 -23.25 22.68
N LYS A 375 22.28 -24.20 21.82
CA LYS A 375 22.75 -25.59 21.85
C LYS A 375 24.28 -25.72 21.80
N PHE A 376 24.97 -24.82 21.13
CA PHE A 376 26.42 -24.85 20.93
C PHE A 376 27.14 -23.71 21.65
N GLN A 377 26.47 -23.05 22.59
CA GLN A 377 27.03 -21.88 23.27
C GLN A 377 28.17 -22.27 24.21
N GLU A 378 28.14 -23.48 24.78
CA GLU A 378 29.26 -23.99 25.59
C GLU A 378 30.48 -24.29 24.71
N ASP A 379 30.29 -24.90 23.54
CA ASP A 379 31.36 -25.18 22.58
C ASP A 379 31.93 -23.91 21.91
N VAL A 380 31.06 -22.90 21.70
CA VAL A 380 31.39 -21.65 21.01
C VAL A 380 30.72 -20.45 21.70
N PRO A 381 31.31 -19.94 22.80
CA PRO A 381 30.72 -18.88 23.62
C PRO A 381 30.42 -17.58 22.86
N GLN A 382 31.15 -17.29 21.77
CA GLN A 382 30.93 -16.09 20.96
C GLN A 382 29.73 -16.15 19.98
N LEU A 383 29.04 -17.29 19.81
CA LEU A 383 27.97 -17.41 18.80
C LEU A 383 26.84 -16.40 18.97
N LEU A 384 26.45 -16.13 20.21
CA LEU A 384 25.35 -15.19 20.47
C LEU A 384 25.74 -13.76 20.08
N LYS A 385 26.96 -13.34 20.44
CA LYS A 385 27.51 -12.03 20.06
C LYS A 385 27.65 -11.91 18.54
N LEU A 386 28.10 -12.99 17.88
CA LEU A 386 28.21 -13.04 16.43
C LEU A 386 26.84 -12.90 15.76
N TYR A 387 25.84 -13.66 16.22
CA TYR A 387 24.48 -13.60 15.68
C TYR A 387 23.86 -12.21 15.83
N ARG A 388 24.15 -11.50 16.92
CA ARG A 388 23.72 -10.10 17.14
C ARG A 388 24.51 -9.08 16.32
N GLY A 389 25.59 -9.50 15.65
CA GLY A 389 26.46 -8.62 14.88
C GLY A 389 27.40 -7.77 15.73
N GLU A 390 27.63 -8.16 16.99
CA GLU A 390 28.44 -7.40 17.96
C GLU A 390 29.95 -7.63 17.80
N LEU A 391 30.36 -8.64 17.02
CA LEU A 391 31.76 -8.96 16.75
C LEU A 391 32.31 -8.33 15.45
N GLY A 392 31.51 -7.56 14.71
CA GLY A 392 31.83 -7.24 13.31
C GLY A 392 31.87 -8.50 12.43
N SER A 393 32.05 -8.33 11.11
CA SER A 393 32.43 -9.45 10.25
C SER A 393 33.81 -9.93 10.68
N LEU A 394 33.94 -11.22 11.02
CA LEU A 394 35.21 -11.80 11.45
C LEU A 394 36.31 -11.56 10.41
N PRO A 395 37.59 -11.35 10.82
CA PRO A 395 38.71 -11.05 9.93
C PRO A 395 39.04 -12.11 8.85
N GLU A 396 38.36 -13.26 8.83
CA GLU A 396 38.65 -14.37 7.92
C GLU A 396 37.82 -14.37 6.62
N PHE A 397 37.00 -13.35 6.38
CA PHE A 397 36.18 -13.21 5.17
C PHE A 397 36.58 -12.01 4.28
N GLN A 398 37.84 -11.58 4.33
CA GLN A 398 38.43 -10.68 3.32
C GLN A 398 39.43 -11.47 2.46
N ALA A 399 38.95 -12.07 1.37
CA ALA A 399 39.75 -12.44 0.21
C ALA A 399 38.85 -12.61 -1.02
#